data_AF-A0A968MYT2-F1
#
_entry.id   AF-A0A968MYT2-F1
#
_cell.length_a   1.000
_cell.length_b   1.000
_cell.length_c   1.000
_cell.angle_alpha   90.00
_cell.angle_beta   90.00
_cell.angle_gamma   90.00
#
_symmetry.space_group_name_H-M   'P 1'
#
loop_
_entity.id
_entity.type
_entity.pdbx_description
1 polymer ?
#
loop_
_entity_poly.entity_id
_entity_poly.type
_entity_poly.pdbx_seq_one_letter_code
_entity_poly.pdbx_strand_id
1 'polypeptide(L)'
;MDKFSIQNIQRITSLTSELDYEKASSLFLQLRVLEKEDKSYESIRNHLRDLIKEYETNNWTDENSVTDNQIKESDLAEALVQAENEFYQRRKDLIKLN
;
A
#
# COMPACT_ATOMS: atom_id res chain seq x y z
N MET A 1 4.07 4.57 -16.42
CA MET A 1 4.06 5.41 -15.20
C MET A 1 3.64 4.52 -14.05
N ASP A 2 4.23 4.69 -12.87
CA ASP A 2 3.86 3.92 -11.67
C ASP A 2 2.42 4.23 -11.24
N LYS A 3 1.61 3.18 -11.06
CA LYS A 3 0.20 3.23 -10.60
C LYS A 3 0.10 3.93 -9.25
N PHE A 4 1.10 3.73 -8.39
CA PHE A 4 1.13 4.21 -7.01
C PHE A 4 1.87 5.53 -6.81
N SER A 5 2.26 6.20 -7.89
CA SER A 5 2.71 7.60 -7.79
C SER A 5 1.58 8.51 -7.33
N ILE A 6 1.89 9.53 -6.51
CA ILE A 6 0.87 10.34 -5.83
C ILE A 6 -0.13 11.03 -6.78
N GLN A 7 0.30 11.33 -8.01
CA GLN A 7 -0.51 11.93 -9.07
C GLN A 7 -1.48 10.94 -9.73
N ASN A 8 -1.25 9.64 -9.57
CA ASN A 8 -2.00 8.56 -10.19
C ASN A 8 -2.90 7.80 -9.22
N ILE A 9 -2.68 7.90 -7.89
CA ILE A 9 -3.46 7.17 -6.88
C ILE A 9 -4.97 7.42 -7.03
N GLN A 10 -5.38 8.66 -7.26
CA GLN A 10 -6.79 9.03 -7.43
C GLN A 10 -7.43 8.43 -8.69
N ARG A 11 -6.64 7.90 -9.63
CA ARG A 11 -7.12 7.22 -10.84
C ARG A 11 -7.28 5.72 -10.65
N ILE A 12 -6.80 5.16 -9.53
CA ILE A 12 -6.96 3.74 -9.23
C ILE A 12 -8.42 3.49 -8.88
N THR A 13 -9.08 2.61 -9.63
CA THR A 13 -10.47 2.23 -9.38
C THR A 13 -10.59 0.95 -8.55
N SER A 14 -9.58 0.08 -8.59
CA SER A 14 -9.56 -1.17 -7.83
C SER A 14 -8.13 -1.68 -7.62
N LEU A 15 -7.97 -2.49 -6.57
CA LEU A 15 -6.78 -3.29 -6.28
C LEU A 15 -7.03 -4.68 -6.86
N THR A 16 -6.06 -5.22 -7.59
CA THR A 16 -6.26 -6.46 -8.36
C THR A 16 -5.30 -7.59 -7.97
N SER A 17 -4.48 -7.38 -6.94
CA SER A 17 -3.52 -8.36 -6.43
C SER A 17 -3.10 -8.05 -5.00
N GLU A 18 -2.54 -9.03 -4.30
CA GLU A 18 -1.93 -8.86 -2.97
C GLU A 18 -0.82 -7.80 -2.99
N LEU A 19 -0.05 -7.71 -4.08
CA LEU A 19 0.98 -6.68 -4.21
C LEU A 19 0.40 -5.27 -4.31
N ASP A 20 -0.72 -5.10 -5.03
CA ASP A 20 -1.44 -3.82 -5.08
C ASP A 20 -2.00 -3.46 -3.70
N TYR A 21 -2.54 -4.44 -2.98
CA TYR A 21 -3.05 -4.30 -1.62
C TYR A 21 -1.96 -3.84 -0.66
N GLU A 22 -0.82 -4.53 -0.62
CA GLU A 22 0.29 -4.19 0.26
C GLU A 22 0.90 -2.82 -0.06
N LYS A 23 1.03 -2.47 -1.35
CA LYS A 23 1.48 -1.14 -1.76
C LYS A 23 0.51 -0.05 -1.34
N ALA A 24 -0.80 -0.28 -1.51
CA ALA A 24 -1.83 0.66 -1.05
C ALA A 24 -1.79 0.84 0.47
N SER A 25 -1.67 -0.26 1.23
CA SER A 25 -1.60 -0.27 2.70
C SER A 25 -0.36 0.47 3.21
N SER A 26 0.82 0.20 2.64
CA SER A 26 2.06 0.92 2.95
C SER A 26 1.93 2.43 2.70
N LEU A 27 1.41 2.84 1.53
CA LEU A 27 1.20 4.26 1.21
C LEU A 27 0.16 4.93 2.12
N PHE A 28 -0.92 4.22 2.47
CA PHE A 28 -1.94 4.72 3.38
C PHE A 28 -1.36 5.09 4.77
N LEU A 29 -0.41 4.29 5.26
CA LEU A 29 0.32 4.57 6.50
C LEU A 29 1.30 5.75 6.34
N GLN A 30 2.01 5.83 5.23
CA GLN A 30 2.92 6.96 4.94
C GLN A 30 2.15 8.29 4.85
N LEU A 31 1.03 8.30 4.14
CA LEU A 31 0.17 9.49 4.00
C LEU A 31 -0.42 9.94 5.34
N ARG A 32 -0.65 9.04 6.30
CA ARG A 32 -1.09 9.43 7.66
C ARG A 32 -0.08 10.36 8.34
N VAL A 33 1.21 10.19 8.09
CA VAL A 33 2.25 11.05 8.64
C VAL A 33 2.25 12.39 7.91
N LEU A 34 2.22 12.36 6.57
CA LEU A 34 2.22 13.57 5.72
C LEU A 34 0.97 14.45 5.89
N GLU A 35 -0.20 13.85 6.12
CA GLU A 35 -1.46 14.55 6.33
C GLU A 35 -1.45 15.47 7.57
N LYS A 36 -0.55 15.20 8.54
CA LYS A 36 -0.35 16.09 9.69
C LYS A 36 0.32 17.41 9.30
N GLU A 37 1.09 17.40 8.22
CA GLU A 37 1.84 18.55 7.72
C GLU A 37 1.08 19.25 6.59
N ASP A 38 0.43 18.50 5.71
CA ASP A 38 -0.38 19.02 4.61
C ASP A 38 -1.69 18.25 4.46
N LYS A 39 -2.81 18.97 4.67
CA LYS A 39 -4.16 18.41 4.59
C LYS A 39 -4.58 18.00 3.18
N SER A 40 -3.87 18.43 2.13
CA SER A 40 -4.14 18.01 0.75
C SER A 40 -4.08 16.48 0.56
N TYR A 41 -3.31 15.78 1.41
CA TYR A 41 -3.18 14.33 1.37
C TYR A 41 -4.39 13.56 1.92
N GLU A 42 -5.30 14.22 2.63
CA GLU A 42 -6.47 13.56 3.24
C GLU A 42 -7.36 12.89 2.19
N SER A 43 -7.62 13.57 1.07
CA SER A 43 -8.43 13.02 -0.02
C SER A 43 -7.81 11.75 -0.62
N ILE A 44 -6.49 11.77 -0.85
CA ILE A 44 -5.75 10.64 -1.40
C ILE A 44 -5.78 9.46 -0.41
N ARG A 45 -5.60 9.76 0.88
CA ARG A 45 -5.62 8.76 1.94
C ARG A 45 -6.98 8.11 2.12
N ASN A 46 -8.07 8.89 2.04
CA ASN A 46 -9.43 8.35 2.08
C ASN A 46 -9.73 7.46 0.88
N HIS A 47 -9.27 7.85 -0.32
CA HIS A 47 -9.40 7.01 -1.51
C HIS A 47 -8.73 5.65 -1.35
N LEU A 48 -7.48 5.62 -0.87
CA LEU A 48 -6.77 4.36 -0.59
C LEU A 48 -7.49 3.50 0.46
N ARG A 49 -8.02 4.12 1.52
CA ARG A 49 -8.76 3.40 2.56
C ARG A 49 -9.95 2.65 1.96
N ASP A 50 -10.68 3.30 1.06
CA ASP A 50 -11.89 2.71 0.49
C ASP A 50 -11.52 1.56 -0.47
N LEU A 51 -10.45 1.70 -1.26
CA LEU A 51 -9.88 0.64 -2.10
C LEU A 51 -9.40 -0.58 -1.27
N ILE A 52 -8.69 -0.33 -0.17
CA ILE A 52 -8.18 -1.38 0.75
C ILE A 52 -9.35 -2.17 1.33
N LYS A 53 -10.36 -1.48 1.87
CA LYS A 53 -11.55 -2.12 2.43
C LYS A 53 -12.32 -2.96 1.41
N GLU A 54 -12.46 -2.46 0.19
CA GLU A 54 -13.10 -3.21 -0.89
C GLU A 54 -12.34 -4.50 -1.20
N TYR A 55 -11.01 -4.42 -1.30
CA TYR A 55 -10.17 -5.59 -1.54
C TYR A 55 -10.24 -6.62 -0.40
N GLU A 56 -10.13 -6.19 0.85
CA GLU A 56 -10.29 -7.04 2.03
C GLU A 56 -11.66 -7.72 2.03
N THR A 57 -12.71 -6.94 1.75
CA THR A 57 -14.08 -7.45 1.73
C THR A 57 -14.21 -8.59 0.72
N ASN A 58 -13.66 -8.40 -0.48
CA ASN A 58 -13.80 -9.33 -1.60
C ASN A 58 -12.90 -10.57 -1.52
N ASN A 59 -11.75 -10.48 -0.87
CA ASN A 59 -10.73 -11.55 -0.90
C ASN A 59 -10.50 -12.22 0.47
N TRP A 60 -10.78 -11.54 1.58
CA TRP A 60 -10.35 -11.99 2.92
C TRP A 60 -11.48 -12.11 3.96
N THR A 61 -12.73 -11.74 3.63
CA THR A 61 -13.85 -11.80 4.60
C THR A 61 -14.29 -13.21 4.96
N ASP A 62 -14.32 -14.12 3.99
CA ASP A 62 -14.74 -15.51 4.25
C ASP A 62 -13.53 -16.40 4.47
N GLU A 63 -13.19 -16.61 5.74
CA GLU A 63 -12.06 -17.44 6.18
C GLU A 63 -12.09 -18.86 5.59
N ASN A 64 -13.26 -19.42 5.29
CA ASN A 64 -13.38 -20.77 4.72
C ASN A 64 -13.02 -20.83 3.23
N SER A 65 -13.02 -19.67 2.55
CA SER A 65 -12.69 -19.54 1.14
C SER A 65 -11.22 -19.22 0.89
N VAL A 66 -10.48 -18.78 1.92
CA VAL A 66 -9.07 -18.43 1.83
C VAL A 66 -8.24 -19.68 1.59
N THR A 67 -7.41 -19.64 0.55
CA THR A 67 -6.55 -20.77 0.16
C THR A 67 -5.12 -20.60 0.65
N ASP A 68 -4.40 -21.70 0.85
CA ASP A 68 -2.96 -21.67 1.17
C ASP A 68 -2.13 -20.91 0.12
N ASN A 69 -2.56 -20.92 -1.14
CA ASN A 69 -1.88 -20.17 -2.20
C ASN A 69 -2.09 -18.66 -2.03
N GLN A 70 -3.30 -18.23 -1.68
CA GLN A 70 -3.58 -16.82 -1.41
C GLN A 70 -2.78 -16.31 -0.21
N ILE A 71 -2.65 -17.13 0.85
CA ILE A 71 -1.79 -16.81 2.00
C ILE A 71 -0.33 -16.63 1.55
N LYS A 72 0.21 -17.56 0.76
CA LYS A 72 1.59 -17.44 0.23
C LYS A 72 1.79 -16.23 -0.66
N GLU A 73 0.79 -15.87 -1.47
CA GLU A 73 0.84 -14.66 -2.31
C GLU A 73 0.85 -13.40 -1.44
N SER A 74 0.07 -13.38 -0.36
CA SER A 74 0.05 -12.29 0.62
C SER A 74 1.39 -12.16 1.34
N ASP A 75 1.94 -13.26 1.89
CA ASP A 75 3.24 -13.30 2.55
C ASP A 75 4.36 -12.77 1.62
N LEU A 76 4.33 -13.17 0.34
CA LEU A 76 5.30 -12.71 -0.65
C LEU A 76 5.14 -11.22 -0.95
N ALA A 77 3.91 -10.73 -1.09
CA ALA A 77 3.62 -9.32 -1.33
C ALA A 77 4.10 -8.44 -0.16
N GLU A 78 3.85 -8.86 1.08
CA GLU A 78 4.29 -8.18 2.29
C GLU A 78 5.82 -8.08 2.32
N ALA A 79 6.51 -9.22 2.11
CA ALA A 79 7.98 -9.27 2.10
C ALA A 79 8.59 -8.36 1.03
N LEU A 80 7.98 -8.28 -0.16
CA LEU A 80 8.43 -7.41 -1.24
C LEU A 80 8.30 -5.92 -0.86
N VAL A 81 7.13 -5.51 -0.35
CA VAL A 81 6.88 -4.11 0.04
C VAL A 81 7.74 -3.71 1.23
N GLN A 82 7.97 -4.61 2.19
CA GLN A 82 8.92 -4.39 3.27
C GLN A 82 10.34 -4.16 2.73
N ALA A 83 10.82 -5.01 1.82
CA ALA A 83 12.14 -4.86 1.23
C ALA A 83 12.29 -3.53 0.45
N GLU A 84 11.26 -3.12 -0.30
CA GLU A 84 11.21 -1.81 -0.96
C GLU A 84 11.33 -0.66 0.05
N ASN A 85 10.54 -0.70 1.13
CA ASN A 85 10.56 0.31 2.20
C ASN A 85 11.93 0.41 2.90
N GLU A 86 12.52 -0.74 3.25
CA GLU A 86 13.85 -0.79 3.84
C GLU A 86 14.92 -0.20 2.92
N PHE A 87 14.86 -0.51 1.62
CA PHE A 87 15.78 0.06 0.64
C PHE A 87 15.69 1.59 0.61
N TYR A 88 14.47 2.15 0.55
CA TYR A 88 14.29 3.60 0.56
C TYR A 88 14.79 4.24 1.85
N GLN A 89 14.57 3.60 3.00
CA GLN A 89 15.04 4.10 4.28
C GLN A 89 16.57 4.11 4.35
N ARG A 90 17.22 2.99 4.00
CA ARG A 90 18.69 2.90 3.95
C ARG A 90 19.29 3.96 3.03
N ARG A 91 18.67 4.20 1.87
CA ARG A 91 19.10 5.25 0.93
C ARG A 91 18.97 6.65 1.53
N LYS A 92 17.88 6.97 2.24
CA LYS A 92 17.71 8.26 2.93
C LYS A 92 18.78 8.47 3.98
N ASP A 93 19.10 7.43 4.76
CA ASP A 93 20.09 7.51 5.82
C ASP A 93 21.51 7.75 5.26
N LEU A 94 21.87 7.05 4.18
CA LEU A 94 23.14 7.29 3.47
C LEU A 94 23.28 8.71 2.90
N ILE A 95 22.19 9.30 2.42
CA ILE A 95 22.21 10.67 1.89
C ILE A 95 22.34 11.69 3.03
N LYS A 96 21.65 11.49 4.16
CA LYS A 96 21.72 12.39 5.33
C LYS A 96 23.07 12.38 6.04
N LEU A 97 23.85 11.31 5.87
CA LEU A 97 25.21 11.17 6.39
C LEU A 97 26.25 11.98 5.60
N ASN A 98 25.91 12.43 4.38
CA ASN A 98 26.73 13.34 3.57
C ASN A 98 26.26 14.79 3.70
#